data_AF-A0AA38LDE1-F1
#
_entry.id   AF-A0AA38LDE1-F1
#
_cell.length_a   1.000
_cell.length_b   1.000
_cell.length_c   1.000
_cell.angle_alpha   90.00
_cell.angle_beta   90.00
_cell.angle_gamma   90.00
#
_symmetry.space_group_name_H-M   'P 1'
#
loop_
_entity.id
_entity.type
_entity.pdbx_description
1 polymer ?
#
loop_
_entity_poly.entity_id
_entity_poly.type
_entity_poly.pdbx_seq_one_letter_code
_entity_poly.pdbx_strand_id
1 'polypeptide(L)'
;EGEAAACNSVMGQAWGNLIDKYHGKEFRRRQLRKFTDHVFDYLTAKNENDHLSVDDLYIAVLLVFNDINKHFPGPHNDPPSKEKVQEMMQ
;
A
#
# COMPACT_ATOMS: atom_id res chain seq x y z
N GLU A 1 -25.37 39.16 -4.34
CA GLU A 1 -23.95 38.90 -3.96
C GLU A 1 -23.70 37.53 -3.32
N GLY A 2 -24.73 36.72 -2.99
CA GLY A 2 -24.56 35.41 -2.33
C GLY A 2 -24.14 34.23 -3.21
N GLU A 3 -24.51 34.21 -4.50
CA GLU A 3 -24.22 33.05 -5.39
C GLU A 3 -22.76 32.94 -5.83
N ALA A 4 -22.07 34.06 -6.02
CA ALA A 4 -20.66 34.06 -6.42
C ALA A 4 -19.75 33.51 -5.30
N ALA A 5 -20.09 33.77 -4.03
CA ALA A 5 -19.36 33.23 -2.87
C ALA A 5 -19.55 31.71 -2.72
N ALA A 6 -20.76 31.20 -2.99
CA ALA A 6 -21.04 29.77 -2.95
C ALA A 6 -20.31 29.01 -4.08
N CYS A 7 -20.27 29.55 -5.30
CA CYS A 7 -19.56 28.97 -6.43
C CYS A 7 -18.04 28.85 -6.17
N ASN A 8 -17.45 29.87 -5.53
CA ASN A 8 -16.02 29.87 -5.15
C ASN A 8 -15.71 28.85 -4.05
N SER A 9 -16.61 28.64 -3.08
CA SER A 9 -16.45 27.64 -2.03
C SER A 9 -16.54 26.21 -2.57
N VAL A 10 -17.53 25.93 -3.43
CA VAL A 10 -17.71 24.60 -4.05
C VAL A 10 -16.55 24.25 -4.98
N MET A 11 -16.04 25.21 -5.76
CA MET A 11 -14.81 25.01 -6.53
C MET A 11 -13.62 24.74 -5.61
N GLY A 12 -13.41 25.53 -4.56
CA GLY A 12 -12.31 25.29 -3.60
C GLY A 12 -12.34 23.89 -2.98
N GLN A 13 -13.52 23.39 -2.61
CA GLN A 13 -13.70 22.03 -2.10
C GLN A 13 -13.45 20.95 -3.16
N ALA A 14 -13.93 21.15 -4.39
CA ALA A 14 -13.72 20.22 -5.49
C ALA A 14 -12.22 20.09 -5.84
N TRP A 15 -11.51 21.22 -5.90
CA TRP A 15 -10.06 21.27 -6.11
C TRP A 15 -9.27 20.64 -4.96
N GLY A 16 -9.66 20.90 -3.70
CA GLY A 16 -9.05 20.26 -2.53
C GLY A 16 -9.18 18.73 -2.56
N ASN A 17 -10.37 18.22 -2.86
CA ASN A 17 -10.62 16.78 -2.98
C ASN A 17 -9.87 16.13 -4.15
N LEU A 18 -9.68 16.86 -5.26
CA LEU A 18 -8.97 16.36 -6.44
C LEU A 18 -7.47 16.26 -6.17
N ILE A 19 -6.88 17.30 -5.56
CA ILE A 19 -5.48 17.35 -5.16
C ILE A 19 -5.18 16.26 -4.13
N ASP A 20 -6.03 16.09 -3.11
CA ASP A 20 -5.88 15.06 -2.08
C ASP A 20 -5.93 13.64 -2.68
N LYS A 21 -6.86 13.37 -3.60
CA LYS A 21 -6.94 12.08 -4.30
C LYS A 21 -5.74 11.82 -5.21
N TYR A 22 -5.24 12.84 -5.92
CA TYR A 22 -4.09 12.69 -6.82
C TYR A 22 -2.77 12.53 -6.04
N HIS A 23 -2.54 13.37 -5.02
CA HIS A 23 -1.41 13.24 -4.11
C HIS A 23 -1.46 11.90 -3.38
N GLY A 24 -2.64 11.48 -2.92
CA GLY A 24 -2.84 10.17 -2.30
C GLY A 24 -2.51 9.02 -3.24
N LYS A 25 -2.88 9.06 -4.53
CA LYS A 25 -2.55 7.99 -5.49
C LYS A 25 -1.04 7.89 -5.77
N GLU A 26 -0.36 9.01 -6.01
CA GLU A 26 1.09 9.00 -6.26
C GLU A 26 1.88 8.68 -4.98
N PHE A 27 1.46 9.19 -3.82
CA PHE A 27 2.04 8.82 -2.52
C PHE A 27 1.89 7.32 -2.29
N ARG A 28 0.70 6.77 -2.49
CA ARG A 28 0.44 5.33 -2.40
C ARG A 28 1.34 4.52 -3.34
N ARG A 29 1.51 4.95 -4.59
CA ARG A 29 2.39 4.28 -5.56
C ARG A 29 3.85 4.30 -5.11
N ARG A 30 4.33 5.41 -4.56
CA ARG A 30 5.69 5.54 -4.01
C ARG A 30 5.90 4.67 -2.76
N GLN A 31 4.93 4.64 -1.85
CA GLN A 31 4.99 3.79 -0.66
C GLN A 31 4.95 2.30 -1.03
N LEU A 32 4.06 1.93 -1.95
CA LEU A 32 3.98 0.56 -2.46
C LEU A 32 5.30 0.13 -3.09
N ARG A 33 5.94 0.99 -3.90
CA ARG A 33 7.25 0.70 -4.48
C ARG A 33 8.32 0.47 -3.41
N LYS A 34 8.44 1.35 -2.43
CA LYS A 34 9.41 1.19 -1.32
C LYS A 34 9.19 -0.12 -0.57
N PHE A 35 7.94 -0.44 -0.33
CA PHE A 35 7.56 -1.64 0.38
C PHE A 35 7.90 -2.91 -0.43
N THR A 36 7.55 -2.93 -1.72
CA THR A 36 7.87 -4.04 -2.62
C THR A 36 9.37 -4.20 -2.78
N ASP A 37 10.11 -3.11 -2.93
CA ASP A 37 11.57 -3.13 -3.01
C ASP A 37 12.18 -3.70 -1.71
N HIS A 38 11.70 -3.29 -0.54
CA HIS A 38 12.15 -3.82 0.75
C HIS A 38 11.88 -5.32 0.92
N VAL A 39 10.71 -5.80 0.48
CA VAL A 39 10.42 -7.25 0.45
C VAL A 39 11.33 -7.96 -0.53
N PHE A 40 11.52 -7.42 -1.72
CA PHE A 40 12.36 -8.03 -2.73
C PHE A 40 13.81 -8.15 -2.24
N ASP A 41 14.33 -7.11 -1.59
CA ASP A 41 15.65 -7.11 -0.97
C ASP A 41 15.73 -8.13 0.18
N TYR A 42 14.71 -8.20 1.04
CA TYR A 42 14.64 -9.20 2.12
C TYR A 42 14.66 -10.64 1.61
N LEU A 43 13.86 -10.92 0.57
CA LEU A 43 13.78 -12.24 -0.05
C LEU A 43 15.10 -12.59 -0.75
N THR A 44 15.71 -11.64 -1.46
CA THR A 44 16.96 -11.84 -2.20
C THR A 44 18.17 -11.99 -1.27
N ALA A 45 18.23 -11.21 -0.18
CA ALA A 45 19.29 -11.33 0.82
C ALA A 45 19.25 -12.67 1.58
N LYS A 46 18.07 -13.26 1.75
CA LYS A 46 17.93 -14.60 2.33
C LYS A 46 18.08 -15.75 1.33
N ASN A 47 17.83 -15.51 0.04
CA ASN A 47 17.89 -16.51 -1.03
C ASN A 47 19.29 -16.77 -1.59
N GLU A 48 20.34 -16.55 -0.82
CA GLU A 48 21.71 -16.97 -1.18
C GLU A 48 21.84 -18.50 -1.46
N ASN A 49 20.81 -19.29 -1.12
CA ASN A 49 20.70 -20.72 -1.42
C ASN A 49 19.53 -21.11 -2.37
N ASP A 50 18.94 -20.17 -3.11
CA ASP A 50 17.93 -20.40 -4.17
C ASP A 50 16.59 -21.05 -3.72
N HIS A 51 16.36 -21.17 -2.41
CA HIS A 51 15.17 -21.79 -1.84
C HIS A 51 14.41 -20.81 -0.93
N LEU A 52 13.37 -20.20 -1.47
CA LEU A 52 12.45 -19.39 -0.69
C LEU A 52 11.53 -20.29 0.13
N SER A 53 11.54 -20.16 1.46
CA SER A 53 10.61 -20.90 2.30
C SER A 53 9.23 -20.23 2.34
N VAL A 54 8.18 -21.03 2.56
CA VAL A 54 6.81 -20.53 2.79
C VAL A 54 6.76 -19.56 3.98
N ASP A 55 7.59 -19.79 5.00
CA ASP A 55 7.70 -18.92 6.17
C ASP A 55 8.32 -17.56 5.85
N ASP A 56 9.37 -17.52 5.03
CA ASP A 56 9.99 -16.26 4.61
C ASP A 56 9.03 -15.43 3.75
N LEU A 57 8.30 -16.08 2.84
CA LEU A 57 7.25 -15.42 2.06
C LEU A 57 6.10 -14.94 2.95
N TYR A 58 5.68 -15.74 3.92
CA TYR A 58 4.61 -15.37 4.85
C TYR A 58 5.00 -14.16 5.71
N ILE A 59 6.22 -14.12 6.24
CA ILE A 59 6.74 -12.97 6.99
C ILE A 59 6.77 -11.72 6.09
N ALA A 60 7.27 -11.86 4.87
CA ALA A 60 7.28 -10.76 3.91
C ALA A 60 5.88 -10.21 3.68
N VAL A 61 4.89 -11.08 3.46
CA VAL A 61 3.47 -10.74 3.32
C VAL A 61 2.93 -9.99 4.54
N LEU A 62 3.21 -10.47 5.76
CA LEU A 62 2.78 -9.78 6.99
C LEU A 62 3.34 -8.36 7.08
N LEU A 63 4.59 -8.15 6.66
CA LEU A 63 5.20 -6.81 6.61
C LEU A 63 4.47 -5.90 5.60
N VAL A 64 4.02 -6.44 4.45
CA VAL A 64 3.22 -5.69 3.44
C VAL A 64 1.97 -5.13 4.06
N PHE A 65 1.22 -6.00 4.70
CA PHE A 65 -0.07 -5.64 5.24
C PHE A 65 0.11 -4.72 6.44
N ASN A 66 1.15 -4.90 7.26
CA ASN A 66 1.48 -3.98 8.34
C ASN A 66 1.77 -2.56 7.81
N ASP A 67 2.60 -2.45 6.77
CA ASP A 67 2.99 -1.15 6.22
C ASP A 67 1.86 -0.50 5.42
N ILE A 68 1.07 -1.26 4.67
CA ILE A 68 -0.14 -0.76 4.03
C ILE A 68 -1.11 -0.23 5.08
N ASN A 69 -1.40 -1.01 6.12
CA ASN A 69 -2.36 -0.61 7.16
C ASN A 69 -1.86 0.59 8.00
N LYS A 70 -0.55 0.83 8.07
CA LYS A 70 0.02 2.00 8.75
C LYS A 70 0.04 3.26 7.88
N HIS A 71 0.33 3.14 6.59
CA HIS A 71 0.61 4.29 5.71
C HIS A 71 -0.57 4.68 4.82
N PHE A 72 -1.57 3.81 4.66
CA PHE A 72 -2.72 4.05 3.80
C PHE A 72 -3.95 4.27 4.68
N PRO A 73 -4.46 5.51 4.78
CA PRO A 73 -5.69 5.78 5.51
C PRO A 73 -6.84 5.06 4.81
N GLY A 74 -7.50 4.14 5.52
CA GLY A 74 -8.54 3.27 4.96
C GLY A 74 -8.90 2.14 5.91
N PRO A 75 -9.87 1.28 5.52
CA PRO A 75 -10.22 0.10 6.29
C PRO A 75 -9.00 -0.82 6.42
N HIS A 76 -8.86 -1.44 7.59
CA HIS A 76 -7.80 -2.40 7.87
C HIS A 76 -7.92 -3.58 6.91
N ASN A 77 -6.82 -3.95 6.26
CA ASN A 77 -6.76 -5.12 5.41
C ASN A 77 -6.08 -6.23 6.19
N ASP A 78 -6.78 -7.33 6.43
CA ASP A 78 -6.18 -8.47 7.08
C ASP A 78 -5.23 -9.20 6.10
N PRO A 79 -4.03 -9.60 6.54
CA PRO A 79 -3.14 -10.38 5.72
C PRO A 79 -3.75 -11.76 5.40
N PRO A 80 -3.38 -12.36 4.25
CA PRO A 80 -3.79 -13.72 3.92
C PRO A 80 -3.20 -14.72 4.94
N SER A 81 -3.85 -15.87 5.11
CA SER A 81 -3.36 -16.95 5.98
C SER A 81 -2.09 -17.59 5.40
N LYS A 82 -1.27 -18.21 6.27
CA LYS A 82 -0.06 -18.94 5.85
C LYS A 82 -0.38 -20.05 4.84
N GLU A 83 -1.49 -20.76 5.02
CA GLU A 83 -1.99 -21.77 4.08
C GLU A 83 -2.25 -21.16 2.70
N LYS A 84 -2.85 -19.95 2.65
CA LYS A 84 -3.10 -19.27 1.39
C LYS A 84 -1.82 -18.84 0.69
N VAL A 85 -0.80 -18.43 1.46
CA VAL A 85 0.53 -18.11 0.92
C VAL A 85 1.22 -19.36 0.37
N GLN A 86 1.06 -20.51 1.03
CA GLN A 86 1.58 -21.79 0.54
C GLN A 86 0.92 -22.22 -0.78
N GLU A 87 -0.39 -22.02 -0.93
CA GLU A 87 -1.10 -22.27 -2.20
C GLU A 87 -0.58 -21.38 -3.35
N MET A 88 -0.08 -20.18 -3.05
CA MET A 88 0.46 -19.26 -4.06
C MET A 88 1.87 -19.64 -4.56
N MET A 89 2.55 -20.55 -3.86
CA MET A 89 3.89 -21.06 -4.23
C MET A 89 3.85 -22.37 -5.04
N GLN A 90 2.68 -22.98 -5.17
CA GLN A 90 2.44 -24.19 -5.99
C GLN A 90 2.20 -23.79 -7.46
#